data_AF-A0A8D0ESP1-F1
#
_entry.id   AF-A0A8D0ESP1-F1
#
_cell.length_a   1.000
_cell.length_b   1.000
_cell.length_c   1.000
_cell.angle_alpha   90.00
_cell.angle_beta   90.00
_cell.angle_gamma   90.00
#
_symmetry.space_group_name_H-M   'P 1'
#
loop_
_entity.id
_entity.type
_entity.pdbx_description
1 polymer ?
#
loop_
_entity_poly.entity_id
_entity_poly.type
_entity_poly.pdbx_seq_one_letter_code
_entity_poly.pdbx_strand_id
1 'polypeptide(L)'
;MQQETVQNIWLDYLVFINSKVVGSNNKVQEFKLFTDLVNRCLVTVPTRYPIPFSTADYWTNYEFHNKVIFFYLSCIPKSQHSKTLERFCSTMPANPGLALRLLLRYWEESNVQILKLQAKMFTYNIPTCLAIWKIAIAAECFLMGQREVHHLYQRALQKLPLCATLWKDQLLFEASGGGKTDNLRKLVSKCQEVGVSLDELLNLNTYRTESKNH
;
A
#
# COMPACT_ATOMS: atom_id res chain seq x y z
N MET A 1 2.20 17.12 21.39
CA MET A 1 3.08 18.30 21.60
C MET A 1 4.56 17.89 21.64
N GLN A 2 5.07 17.20 22.68
CA GLN A 2 6.52 16.88 22.77
C GLN A 2 7.05 16.02 21.60
N GLN A 3 6.31 14.99 21.17
CA GLN A 3 6.72 14.13 20.05
C GLN A 3 6.76 14.87 18.71
N GLU A 4 5.78 15.73 18.46
CA GLU A 4 5.71 16.58 17.26
C GLU A 4 6.89 17.56 17.22
N THR A 5 7.25 18.13 18.37
CA THR A 5 8.47 18.96 18.48
C THR A 5 9.73 18.17 18.12
N VAL A 6 9.89 16.94 18.60
CA VAL A 6 11.05 16.09 18.26
C VAL A 6 11.07 15.75 16.76
N GLN A 7 9.92 15.43 16.17
CA GLN A 7 9.81 15.18 14.73
C GLN A 7 10.21 16.40 13.89
N ASN A 8 9.77 17.59 14.29
CA ASN A 8 10.11 18.84 13.60
C ASN A 8 11.61 19.13 13.72
N ILE A 9 12.20 19.00 14.91
CA ILE A 9 13.64 19.18 15.13
C ILE A 9 14.46 18.23 14.23
N TRP A 10 14.04 16.96 14.13
CA TRP A 10 14.71 16.01 13.24
C TRP A 10 14.65 16.44 11.78
N LEU A 11 13.49 16.88 11.29
CA LEU A 11 13.34 17.33 9.90
C LEU A 11 14.18 18.58 9.64
N ASP A 12 14.13 19.58 10.52
CA ASP A 12 14.91 20.80 10.40
C ASP A 12 16.41 20.49 10.37
N TYR A 13 16.85 19.58 11.23
CA TYR A 13 18.25 19.15 11.27
C TYR A 13 18.66 18.40 10.00
N LEU A 14 17.81 17.51 9.48
CA LEU A 14 18.08 16.80 8.21
C LEU A 14 18.17 17.77 7.02
N VAL A 15 17.28 18.77 6.96
CA VAL A 15 17.32 19.82 5.94
C VAL A 15 18.60 20.64 6.05
N PHE A 16 18.98 21.04 7.26
CA PHE A 16 20.22 21.75 7.52
C PHE A 16 21.46 20.95 7.05
N ILE A 17 21.57 19.69 7.43
CA ILE A 17 22.72 18.85 7.03
C ILE A 17 22.73 18.64 5.51
N ASN A 18 21.59 18.41 4.87
CA ASN A 18 21.52 18.30 3.42
C ASN A 18 22.04 19.58 2.72
N SER A 19 21.72 20.76 3.24
CA SER A 19 22.25 22.03 2.69
C SER A 19 23.78 22.10 2.74
N LYS A 20 24.41 21.52 3.79
CA LYS A 20 25.87 21.43 3.92
C LYS A 20 26.46 20.42 2.96
N VAL A 21 25.81 19.27 2.77
CA VAL A 21 26.26 18.22 1.83
C VAL A 21 26.28 18.75 0.39
N VAL A 22 25.24 19.50 -0.02
CA VAL A 22 25.14 20.10 -1.36
C VAL A 22 26.29 21.07 -1.64
N GLY A 23 26.68 21.87 -0.64
CA GLY A 23 27.77 22.84 -0.72
C GLY A 23 29.18 22.29 -0.47
N SER A 24 29.33 20.99 -0.17
CA SER A 24 30.63 20.40 0.19
C SER A 24 31.45 19.99 -1.04
N ASN A 25 32.77 20.13 -0.92
CA ASN A 25 33.74 19.63 -1.90
C ASN A 25 33.89 18.10 -1.84
N ASN A 26 33.64 17.48 -0.67
CA ASN A 26 33.72 16.02 -0.48
C ASN A 26 32.33 15.39 -0.38
N LYS A 27 31.59 15.47 -1.50
CA LYS A 27 30.19 15.04 -1.56
C LYS A 27 29.98 13.57 -1.17
N VAL A 28 30.91 12.68 -1.51
CA VAL A 28 30.74 11.24 -1.27
C VAL A 28 30.77 10.90 0.23
N GLN A 29 31.71 11.47 0.98
CA GLN A 29 31.82 11.20 2.41
C GLN A 29 30.68 11.85 3.20
N GLU A 30 30.38 13.12 2.90
CA GLU A 30 29.28 13.86 3.53
C GLU A 30 27.93 13.18 3.28
N PHE A 31 27.72 12.64 2.07
CA PHE A 31 26.49 11.93 1.77
C PHE A 31 26.35 10.61 2.53
N LYS A 32 27.46 9.90 2.80
CA LYS A 32 27.44 8.72 3.68
C LYS A 32 27.03 9.10 5.10
N LEU A 33 27.58 10.18 5.65
CA LEU A 33 27.21 10.70 6.96
C LEU A 33 25.73 11.11 7.01
N PHE A 34 25.24 11.77 5.96
CA PHE A 34 23.83 12.13 5.82
C PHE A 34 22.93 10.89 5.76
N THR A 35 23.33 9.86 5.02
CA THR A 35 22.60 8.58 4.97
C THR A 35 22.55 7.91 6.34
N ASP A 36 23.66 7.91 7.09
CA ASP A 36 23.69 7.37 8.45
C ASP A 36 22.75 8.16 9.38
N LEU A 37 22.77 9.49 9.27
CA LEU A 37 21.90 10.37 10.05
C LEU A 37 20.41 10.11 9.78
N VAL A 38 20.03 9.92 8.51
CA VAL A 38 18.66 9.55 8.13
C VAL A 38 18.26 8.22 8.76
N ASN A 39 19.15 7.21 8.74
CA ASN A 39 18.87 5.92 9.38
C ASN A 39 18.71 6.07 10.91
N ARG A 40 19.54 6.87 11.57
CA ARG A 40 19.41 7.17 13.00
C ARG A 40 18.09 7.87 13.32
N CYS A 41 17.67 8.83 12.50
CA CYS A 41 16.38 9.50 12.63
C CYS A 41 15.22 8.49 12.59
N LEU A 42 15.23 7.59 11.59
CA LEU A 42 14.18 6.58 11.43
C LEU A 42 14.13 5.55 12.57
N VAL A 43 15.27 5.20 13.16
CA VAL A 43 15.34 4.24 14.28
C VAL A 43 14.97 4.88 15.62
N THR A 44 15.26 6.16 15.81
CA THR A 44 15.03 6.86 17.10
C THR A 44 13.59 7.32 17.30
N VAL A 45 12.88 7.67 16.22
CA VAL A 45 11.48 8.09 16.33
C VAL A 45 10.56 6.86 16.37
N PRO A 46 9.72 6.70 17.42
CA PRO A 46 8.87 5.53 17.55
C PRO A 46 7.80 5.47 16.46
N THR A 47 7.49 4.26 16.02
CA THR A 47 6.39 3.98 15.09
C THR A 47 5.17 3.39 15.80
N ARG A 48 5.32 2.93 17.04
CA ARG A 48 4.27 2.30 17.84
C ARG A 48 3.89 3.19 19.02
N TYR A 49 2.59 3.40 19.18
CA TYR A 49 1.99 4.28 20.17
C TYR A 49 0.97 3.49 20.97
N PRO A 50 0.91 3.62 22.30
CA PRO A 50 -0.08 2.92 23.10
C PRO A 50 -1.48 3.43 22.76
N ILE A 51 -2.45 2.52 22.68
CA ILE A 51 -3.86 2.90 22.50
C ILE A 51 -4.39 3.38 23.87
N PRO A 52 -5.17 4.48 23.92
CA PRO A 52 -5.80 4.91 25.17
C PRO A 52 -6.58 3.77 25.82
N PHE A 53 -6.40 3.57 27.13
CA PHE A 53 -7.12 2.58 27.93
C PHE A 53 -6.83 1.10 27.58
N SER A 54 -5.85 0.80 26.74
CA SER A 54 -5.32 -0.57 26.54
C SER A 54 -3.80 -0.59 26.78
N THR A 55 -3.36 -1.43 27.73
CA THR A 55 -1.93 -1.62 28.01
C THR A 55 -1.30 -2.70 27.13
N ALA A 56 -2.10 -3.45 26.39
CA ALA A 56 -1.65 -4.56 25.54
C ALA A 56 -1.60 -4.19 24.05
N ASP A 57 -2.32 -3.15 23.64
CA ASP A 57 -2.47 -2.79 22.23
C ASP A 57 -1.70 -1.53 21.85
N TYR A 58 -1.19 -1.53 20.63
CA TYR A 58 -0.46 -0.41 20.05
C TYR A 58 -1.02 -0.04 18.69
N TRP A 59 -1.08 1.26 18.43
CA TRP A 59 -1.29 1.81 17.10
C TRP A 59 0.05 2.05 16.41
N THR A 60 0.20 1.60 15.17
CA THR A 60 1.37 1.89 14.34
C THR A 60 1.13 3.11 13.45
N ASN A 61 2.01 4.11 13.53
CA ASN A 61 2.01 5.27 12.66
C ASN A 61 3.40 5.45 12.00
N TYR A 62 3.40 5.49 10.66
CA TYR A 62 4.60 5.69 9.84
C TYR A 62 4.61 7.05 9.10
N GLU A 63 3.71 7.98 9.43
CA GLU A 63 3.59 9.26 8.73
C GLU A 63 4.91 10.04 8.73
N PHE A 64 5.55 10.15 9.89
CA PHE A 64 6.86 10.80 10.02
C PHE A 64 7.93 10.09 9.20
N HIS A 65 8.05 8.77 9.33
CA HIS A 65 9.03 7.96 8.58
C HIS A 65 8.83 8.12 7.07
N ASN A 66 7.58 8.17 6.62
CA ASN A 66 7.24 8.40 5.21
C ASN A 66 7.65 9.80 4.73
N LYS A 67 7.55 10.84 5.57
CA LYS A 67 8.05 12.19 5.29
C LYS A 67 9.58 12.20 5.17
N VAL A 68 10.28 11.59 6.13
CA VAL A 68 11.75 11.49 6.13
C VAL A 68 12.26 10.72 4.91
N ILE A 69 11.65 9.58 4.59
CA ILE A 69 12.01 8.79 3.40
C ILE A 69 11.76 9.59 2.13
N PHE A 70 10.63 10.29 2.03
CA PHE A 70 10.34 11.13 0.87
C PHE A 70 11.38 12.24 0.68
N PHE A 71 11.76 12.90 1.77
CA PHE A 71 12.85 13.88 1.78
C PHE A 71 14.16 13.26 1.32
N TYR A 72 14.57 12.13 1.90
CA TYR A 72 15.80 11.44 1.49
C TYR A 72 15.80 11.02 0.02
N LEU A 73 14.66 10.54 -0.50
CA LEU A 73 14.52 10.20 -1.92
C LEU A 73 14.69 11.42 -2.83
N SER A 74 14.31 12.62 -2.38
CA SER A 74 14.55 13.86 -3.13
C SER A 74 16.03 14.23 -3.23
N CYS A 75 16.86 13.75 -2.29
CA CYS A 75 18.30 13.99 -2.25
C CYS A 75 19.11 13.00 -3.10
N ILE A 76 18.50 11.90 -3.57
CA ILE A 76 19.21 10.83 -4.29
C ILE A 76 18.74 10.75 -5.77
N PRO A 77 19.60 10.29 -6.71
CA PRO A 77 19.17 10.06 -8.09
C PRO A 77 18.07 9.00 -8.19
N LYS A 78 17.13 9.18 -9.14
CA LYS A 78 16.01 8.26 -9.38
C LYS A 78 16.45 6.81 -9.62
N SER A 79 17.60 6.60 -10.24
CA SER A 79 18.18 5.26 -10.48
C SER A 79 18.47 4.46 -9.21
N GLN A 80 18.60 5.13 -8.06
CA GLN A 80 18.85 4.49 -6.76
C GLN A 80 17.59 4.35 -5.90
N HIS A 81 16.44 4.84 -6.37
CA HIS A 81 15.19 4.86 -5.59
C HIS A 81 14.73 3.45 -5.25
N SER A 82 14.67 2.54 -6.22
CA SER A 82 14.15 1.18 -6.03
C SER A 82 14.96 0.40 -4.99
N LYS A 83 16.30 0.38 -5.13
CA LYS A 83 17.21 -0.23 -4.14
C LYS A 83 17.10 0.39 -2.75
N THR A 84 16.92 1.71 -2.68
CA THR A 84 16.76 2.42 -1.40
C THR A 84 15.44 2.07 -0.72
N LEU A 85 14.35 2.04 -1.50
CA LEU A 85 13.02 1.68 -1.02
C LEU A 85 12.98 0.23 -0.54
N GLU A 86 13.61 -0.70 -1.25
CA GLU A 86 13.77 -2.10 -0.81
C GLU A 86 14.43 -2.20 0.57
N ARG A 87 15.51 -1.44 0.80
CA ARG A 87 16.22 -1.40 2.09
C ARG A 87 15.34 -0.85 3.21
N PHE A 88 14.54 0.18 2.95
CA PHE A 88 13.61 0.68 3.95
C PHE A 88 12.47 -0.31 4.20
N CYS A 89 11.98 -1.00 3.17
CA CYS A 89 10.94 -2.03 3.30
C CYS A 89 11.40 -3.21 4.16
N SER A 90 12.67 -3.63 4.05
CA SER A 90 13.20 -4.70 4.91
C SER A 90 13.30 -4.27 6.38
N THR A 91 13.53 -2.98 6.64
CA THR A 91 13.61 -2.43 8.01
C THR A 91 12.23 -2.16 8.60
N MET A 92 11.25 -1.78 7.78
CA MET A 92 9.88 -1.43 8.18
C MET A 92 8.84 -2.20 7.35
N PRO A 93 8.74 -3.54 7.52
CA PRO A 93 7.90 -4.39 6.66
C PRO A 93 6.40 -4.16 6.80
N ALA A 94 5.97 -3.57 7.92
CA ALA A 94 4.57 -3.26 8.20
C ALA A 94 4.14 -1.85 7.73
N ASN A 95 4.98 -1.12 6.98
CA ASN A 95 4.66 0.22 6.50
C ASN A 95 3.94 0.18 5.13
N PRO A 96 2.60 0.42 5.08
CA PRO A 96 1.85 0.37 3.84
C PRO A 96 2.26 1.46 2.85
N GLY A 97 2.54 2.67 3.32
CA GLY A 97 2.90 3.80 2.45
C GLY A 97 4.20 3.55 1.69
N LEU A 98 5.16 2.92 2.36
CA LEU A 98 6.43 2.55 1.75
C LEU A 98 6.27 1.38 0.77
N ALA A 99 5.53 0.34 1.16
CA ALA A 99 5.24 -0.80 0.30
C ALA A 99 4.56 -0.36 -1.01
N LEU A 100 3.52 0.46 -0.92
CA LEU A 100 2.82 1.00 -2.09
C LEU A 100 3.74 1.79 -3.01
N ARG A 101 4.63 2.61 -2.44
CA ARG A 101 5.59 3.40 -3.22
C ARG A 101 6.60 2.52 -3.96
N LEU A 102 7.06 1.44 -3.33
CA LEU A 102 7.95 0.47 -3.99
C LEU A 102 7.23 -0.27 -5.13
N LEU A 103 5.98 -0.71 -4.90
CA LEU A 103 5.17 -1.36 -5.94
C LEU A 103 4.93 -0.43 -7.15
N LEU A 104 4.60 0.84 -6.91
CA LEU A 104 4.45 1.82 -7.99
C LEU A 104 5.73 2.00 -8.80
N ARG A 105 6.91 1.97 -8.17
CA ARG A 105 8.19 2.04 -8.88
C ARG A 105 8.43 0.84 -9.78
N TYR A 106 8.18 -0.38 -9.31
CA TYR A 106 8.30 -1.56 -10.18
C TYR A 106 7.32 -1.55 -11.35
N TRP A 107 6.13 -0.98 -11.14
CA TRP A 107 5.18 -0.78 -12.22
C TRP A 107 5.71 0.19 -13.29
N GLU A 108 6.24 1.35 -12.88
CA GLU A 108 6.86 2.31 -13.79
C GLU A 108 8.08 1.72 -14.53
N GLU A 109 8.87 0.89 -13.86
CA GLU A 109 10.02 0.18 -14.44
C GLU A 109 9.61 -1.02 -15.33
N SER A 110 8.30 -1.26 -15.51
CA SER A 110 7.75 -2.40 -16.27
C SER A 110 8.21 -3.78 -15.77
N ASN A 111 8.60 -3.89 -14.51
CA ASN A 111 9.09 -5.12 -13.91
C ASN A 111 7.95 -5.92 -13.25
N VAL A 112 7.06 -6.45 -14.09
CA VAL A 112 5.81 -7.09 -13.66
C VAL A 112 6.03 -8.34 -12.79
N GLN A 113 7.10 -9.10 -13.05
CA GLN A 113 7.41 -10.32 -12.27
C GLN A 113 7.85 -9.98 -10.85
N ILE A 114 8.74 -8.99 -10.67
CA ILE A 114 9.13 -8.52 -9.34
C ILE A 114 7.95 -7.88 -8.64
N LEU A 115 7.15 -7.07 -9.35
CA LEU A 115 5.94 -6.47 -8.81
C LEU A 115 5.00 -7.53 -8.23
N LYS A 116 4.72 -8.60 -8.99
CA LYS A 116 3.88 -9.72 -8.55
C LYS A 116 4.43 -10.35 -7.27
N LEU A 117 5.72 -10.71 -7.25
CA LEU A 117 6.34 -11.36 -6.11
C LEU A 117 6.27 -10.48 -4.86
N GLN A 118 6.62 -9.20 -5.00
CA GLN A 118 6.65 -8.23 -3.91
C GLN A 118 5.23 -7.93 -3.40
N ALA A 119 4.27 -7.70 -4.30
CA ALA A 119 2.87 -7.49 -3.92
C ALA A 119 2.33 -8.68 -3.14
N LYS A 120 2.61 -9.92 -3.61
CA LYS A 120 2.21 -11.14 -2.90
C LYS A 120 2.85 -11.21 -1.52
N MET A 121 4.14 -10.89 -1.35
CA MET A 121 4.77 -10.82 -0.03
C MET A 121 4.12 -9.78 0.89
N PHE A 122 3.81 -8.59 0.38
CA PHE A 122 3.18 -7.55 1.19
C PHE A 122 1.76 -7.88 1.64
N THR A 123 1.00 -8.71 0.91
CA THR A 123 -0.31 -9.18 1.39
C THR A 123 -0.22 -10.00 2.69
N TYR A 124 0.92 -10.63 2.97
CA TYR A 124 1.16 -11.32 4.24
C TYR A 124 1.55 -10.34 5.36
N ASN A 125 2.42 -9.38 5.05
CA ASN A 125 2.94 -8.43 6.04
C ASN A 125 1.91 -7.36 6.43
N ILE A 126 1.04 -6.98 5.49
CA ILE A 126 0.08 -5.87 5.63
C ILE A 126 -1.30 -6.31 5.09
N PRO A 127 -1.93 -7.32 5.71
CA PRO A 127 -3.16 -7.91 5.19
C PRO A 127 -4.36 -6.97 5.24
N THR A 128 -4.28 -5.88 6.01
CA THR A 128 -5.36 -4.89 6.16
C THR A 128 -5.36 -3.82 5.04
N CYS A 129 -4.33 -3.76 4.20
CA CYS A 129 -4.23 -2.73 3.17
C CYS A 129 -4.88 -3.16 1.86
N LEU A 130 -6.07 -2.60 1.56
CA LEU A 130 -6.82 -2.87 0.32
C LEU A 130 -6.00 -2.62 -0.95
N ALA A 131 -5.26 -1.51 -1.00
CA ALA A 131 -4.51 -1.12 -2.20
C ALA A 131 -3.46 -2.17 -2.60
N ILE A 132 -2.79 -2.79 -1.62
CA ILE A 132 -1.81 -3.86 -1.88
C ILE A 132 -2.50 -5.10 -2.47
N TRP A 133 -3.67 -5.48 -1.94
CA TRP A 133 -4.47 -6.57 -2.52
C TRP A 133 -4.86 -6.29 -3.97
N LYS A 134 -5.36 -5.08 -4.26
CA LYS A 134 -5.76 -4.70 -5.63
C LYS A 134 -4.58 -4.73 -6.59
N ILE A 135 -3.39 -4.26 -6.18
CA ILE A 135 -2.17 -4.32 -7.00
C ILE A 135 -1.76 -5.78 -7.24
N ALA A 136 -1.76 -6.62 -6.19
CA ALA A 136 -1.40 -8.04 -6.33
C ALA A 136 -2.33 -8.77 -7.31
N ILE A 137 -3.65 -8.53 -7.20
CA ILE A 137 -4.65 -9.09 -8.10
C ILE A 137 -4.46 -8.59 -9.53
N ALA A 138 -4.29 -7.27 -9.72
CA ALA A 138 -4.08 -6.70 -11.04
C ALA A 138 -2.81 -7.24 -11.72
N ALA A 139 -1.72 -7.42 -10.96
CA ALA A 139 -0.48 -8.01 -11.45
C ALA A 139 -0.67 -9.47 -11.91
N GLU A 140 -1.46 -10.28 -11.18
CA GLU A 140 -1.78 -11.66 -11.59
C GLU A 140 -2.75 -11.72 -12.77
N CYS A 141 -3.72 -10.79 -12.85
CA CYS A 141 -4.61 -10.66 -14.00
C CYS A 141 -3.80 -10.37 -15.28
N PHE A 142 -2.80 -9.48 -15.20
CA PHE A 142 -1.93 -9.16 -16.33
C PHE A 142 -1.14 -10.39 -16.83
N LEU A 143 -0.79 -11.30 -15.93
CA LEU A 143 -0.07 -12.53 -16.23
C LEU A 143 -0.99 -13.72 -16.59
N MET A 144 -2.29 -13.46 -16.83
CA MET A 144 -3.30 -14.45 -17.20
C MET A 144 -3.48 -15.59 -16.16
N GLY A 145 -3.12 -15.33 -14.90
CA GLY A 145 -3.20 -16.29 -13.80
C GLY A 145 -4.59 -16.46 -13.21
N GLN A 146 -5.59 -16.87 -14.00
CA GLN A 146 -7.01 -16.92 -13.58
C GLN A 146 -7.25 -17.66 -12.24
N ARG A 147 -6.57 -18.80 -12.03
CA ARG A 147 -6.66 -19.56 -10.76
C ARG A 147 -6.05 -18.82 -9.58
N GLU A 148 -4.89 -18.19 -9.78
CA GLU A 148 -4.21 -17.41 -8.74
C GLU A 148 -5.03 -16.18 -8.34
N VAL A 149 -5.67 -15.52 -9.31
CA VAL A 149 -6.57 -14.39 -9.07
C VAL A 149 -7.73 -14.82 -8.17
N HIS A 150 -8.36 -15.97 -8.45
CA HIS A 150 -9.43 -16.49 -7.60
C HIS A 150 -8.94 -16.77 -6.17
N HIS A 151 -7.76 -17.38 -6.01
CA HIS A 151 -7.16 -17.59 -4.69
C HIS A 151 -6.84 -16.28 -3.97
N LEU A 152 -6.36 -15.26 -4.68
CA LEU A 152 -6.10 -13.95 -4.08
C LEU A 152 -7.38 -13.26 -3.61
N TYR A 153 -8.46 -13.29 -4.40
CA TYR A 153 -9.75 -12.74 -3.97
C TYR A 153 -10.30 -13.46 -2.73
N GLN A 154 -10.26 -14.79 -2.71
CA GLN A 154 -10.69 -15.56 -1.54
C GLN A 154 -9.92 -15.16 -0.27
N ARG A 155 -8.60 -14.99 -0.38
CA ARG A 155 -7.76 -14.58 0.75
C ARG A 155 -7.97 -13.14 1.15
N ALA A 156 -8.14 -12.24 0.18
CA ALA A 156 -8.43 -10.84 0.42
C ALA A 156 -9.75 -10.69 1.19
N LEU A 157 -10.80 -11.40 0.80
CA LEU A 157 -12.10 -11.38 1.48
C LEU A 157 -12.08 -12.04 2.87
N GLN A 158 -11.20 -13.02 3.11
CA GLN A 158 -10.98 -13.54 4.46
C GLN A 158 -10.36 -12.49 5.39
N LYS A 159 -9.52 -11.60 4.87
CA LYS A 159 -8.83 -10.56 5.65
C LYS A 159 -9.60 -9.24 5.72
N LEU A 160 -10.38 -8.91 4.69
CA LEU A 160 -11.15 -7.69 4.54
C LEU A 160 -12.61 -8.02 4.17
N PRO A 161 -13.36 -8.74 5.03
CA PRO A 161 -14.69 -9.24 4.71
C PRO A 161 -15.72 -8.12 4.48
N LEU A 162 -15.52 -6.97 5.12
CA LEU A 162 -16.46 -5.83 5.04
C LEU A 162 -16.18 -4.89 3.84
N CYS A 163 -15.22 -5.25 2.97
CA CYS A 163 -14.82 -4.38 1.86
C CYS A 163 -15.70 -4.59 0.62
N ALA A 164 -16.73 -3.76 0.45
CA ALA A 164 -17.66 -3.85 -0.69
C ALA A 164 -16.98 -3.78 -2.08
N THR A 165 -15.91 -3.00 -2.20
CA THR A 165 -15.16 -2.90 -3.47
C THR A 165 -14.52 -4.22 -3.85
N LEU A 166 -14.03 -5.02 -2.90
CA LEU A 166 -13.45 -6.34 -3.21
C LEU A 166 -14.50 -7.34 -3.68
N TRP A 167 -15.67 -7.33 -3.03
CA TRP A 167 -16.80 -8.17 -3.45
C TRP A 167 -17.25 -7.84 -4.87
N LYS A 168 -17.35 -6.55 -5.19
CA LYS A 168 -17.69 -6.07 -6.53
C LYS A 168 -16.62 -6.46 -7.57
N ASP A 169 -15.35 -6.22 -7.27
CA ASP A 169 -14.24 -6.55 -8.16
C ASP A 169 -14.21 -8.06 -8.46
N GLN A 170 -14.49 -8.92 -7.48
CA GLN A 170 -14.60 -10.37 -7.68
C GLN A 170 -15.83 -10.77 -8.52
N LEU A 171 -17.00 -10.16 -8.27
CA LEU A 171 -18.21 -10.43 -9.05
C LEU A 171 -18.02 -10.08 -10.53
N LEU A 172 -17.41 -8.93 -10.81
CA LEU A 172 -17.11 -8.49 -12.17
C LEU A 172 -16.10 -9.42 -12.85
N PHE A 173 -15.09 -9.87 -12.11
CA PHE A 173 -14.11 -10.84 -12.61
C PHE A 173 -14.77 -12.17 -13.00
N GLU A 174 -15.59 -12.76 -12.12
CA GLU A 174 -16.30 -14.02 -12.40
C GLU A 174 -17.31 -13.86 -13.55
N ALA A 175 -18.00 -12.72 -13.64
CA ALA A 175 -18.91 -12.43 -14.76
C ALA A 175 -18.17 -12.31 -16.10
N SER A 176 -16.99 -11.66 -16.11
CA SER A 176 -16.15 -11.52 -17.31
C SER A 176 -15.56 -12.84 -17.79
N GLY A 177 -15.31 -13.79 -16.88
CA GLY A 177 -14.79 -15.12 -17.19
C GLY A 177 -15.85 -16.12 -17.68
N GLY A 178 -17.09 -15.69 -17.91
CA GLY A 178 -18.20 -16.58 -18.27
C GLY A 178 -18.64 -17.50 -17.13
N GLY A 179 -18.46 -17.05 -15.88
CA GLY A 179 -18.76 -17.82 -14.68
C GLY A 179 -20.20 -18.36 -14.66
N LYS A 180 -20.36 -19.60 -14.18
CA LYS A 180 -21.68 -20.22 -13.99
C LYS A 180 -22.50 -19.34 -13.04
N THR A 181 -23.74 -19.03 -13.43
CA THR A 181 -24.69 -18.20 -12.66
C THR A 181 -24.86 -18.67 -11.21
N ASP A 182 -24.69 -19.96 -10.95
CA ASP A 182 -24.71 -20.55 -9.61
C ASP A 182 -23.57 -20.06 -8.70
N ASN A 183 -22.37 -19.85 -9.24
CA ASN A 183 -21.23 -19.34 -8.47
C ASN A 183 -21.42 -17.86 -8.12
N LEU A 184 -21.95 -17.08 -9.06
CA LEU A 184 -22.31 -15.69 -8.83
C LEU A 184 -23.40 -15.57 -7.76
N ARG A 185 -24.43 -16.42 -7.81
CA ARG A 185 -25.49 -16.46 -6.79
C ARG A 185 -24.95 -16.77 -5.40
N LYS A 186 -24.08 -17.79 -5.28
CA LYS A 186 -23.41 -18.12 -4.00
C LYS A 186 -22.58 -16.97 -3.47
N LEU A 187 -21.87 -16.24 -4.34
CA LEU A 187 -21.04 -15.11 -3.94
C LEU A 187 -21.88 -13.93 -3.43
N VAL A 188 -23.01 -13.65 -4.09
CA VAL A 188 -23.98 -12.63 -3.64
C VAL A 188 -24.59 -13.01 -2.28
N SER A 189 -25.03 -14.26 -2.10
CA SER A 189 -25.56 -14.72 -0.81
C SER A 189 -24.53 -14.57 0.32
N LYS A 190 -23.26 -14.95 0.07
CA LYS A 190 -22.19 -14.79 1.05
C LYS A 190 -21.89 -13.32 1.38
N CYS A 191 -21.99 -12.44 0.39
CA CYS A 191 -21.82 -11.00 0.60
C CYS A 191 -22.93 -10.43 1.51
N GLN A 192 -24.18 -10.85 1.29
CA GLN A 192 -25.34 -10.48 2.11
C GLN A 192 -25.24 -11.04 3.53
N GLU A 193 -24.76 -12.29 3.71
CA GLU A 193 -24.52 -12.89 5.04
C GLU A 193 -23.50 -12.09 5.87
N VAL A 194 -22.48 -11.54 5.22
CA VAL A 194 -21.45 -10.71 5.86
C VAL A 194 -21.95 -9.28 6.15
N GLY A 195 -23.17 -8.94 5.72
CA GLY A 195 -23.80 -7.65 5.95
C GLY A 195 -23.32 -6.55 5.01
N VAL A 196 -22.68 -6.90 3.89
CA VAL A 196 -22.24 -5.94 2.88
C VAL A 196 -23.35 -5.82 1.83
N SER A 197 -24.07 -4.69 1.84
CA SER A 197 -25.03 -4.39 0.77
C SER A 197 -24.27 -3.94 -0.49
N LEU A 198 -24.55 -4.61 -1.59
CA LEU A 198 -24.06 -4.23 -2.93
C LEU A 198 -25.07 -3.35 -3.68
N ASP A 199 -26.27 -3.12 -3.12
CA ASP A 199 -27.37 -2.46 -3.82
C ASP A 199 -27.01 -1.02 -4.21
N GLU A 200 -26.36 -0.26 -3.31
CA GLU A 200 -25.89 1.10 -3.61
C GLU A 200 -24.83 1.15 -4.72
N LEU A 201 -24.01 0.10 -4.86
CA LEU A 201 -22.86 0.04 -5.78
C LEU A 201 -23.18 -0.61 -7.14
N LEU A 202 -24.29 -1.35 -7.22
CA LEU A 202 -24.84 -1.98 -8.43
C LEU A 202 -25.97 -1.13 -9.04
N ASN A 203 -26.56 -0.18 -8.30
CA ASN A 203 -27.57 0.77 -8.78
C ASN A 203 -27.07 1.82 -9.80
N LEU A 204 -25.90 1.63 -10.41
CA LEU A 204 -25.43 2.48 -11.52
C LEU A 204 -26.12 2.19 -12.87
N ASN A 205 -27.10 1.27 -12.92
CA ASN A 205 -27.85 0.97 -14.16
C ASN A 205 -29.39 1.12 -14.05
N THR A 206 -29.92 1.77 -13.00
CA THR A 206 -31.38 1.96 -12.85
C THR A 206 -31.83 3.42 -12.92
N TYR A 207 -31.05 4.30 -13.56
CA TYR A 207 -31.62 5.52 -14.15
C TYR A 207 -32.23 5.20 -15.53
N ARG A 208 -33.43 4.61 -15.46
CA ARG A 208 -34.54 4.73 -16.41
C ARG A 208 -34.20 4.72 -17.91
N THR A 209 -34.16 3.52 -18.49
CA THR A 209 -35.00 3.25 -19.67
C THR A 209 -36.47 3.35 -19.25
N GLU A 210 -37.04 4.55 -19.27
CA GLU A 210 -38.48 4.76 -19.29
C GLU A 210 -38.81 6.20 -19.70
N SER A 211 -39.69 6.34 -20.69
CA SER A 211 -40.28 7.55 -21.30
C SER A 211 -39.52 8.12 -22.52
N LYS A 212 -40.06 8.20 -23.74
CA LYS A 212 -41.46 8.17 -24.21
C LYS A 212 -41.54 7.55 -25.61
N ASN A 213 -42.42 6.57 -25.76
CA ASN A 213 -43.20 6.39 -26.98
C ASN A 213 -44.25 7.51 -27.00
N HIS A 214 -44.21 8.36 -28.01
CA HIS A 214 -45.36 9.08 -28.56
C HIS A 214 -45.14 9.25 -30.06
#